data_AF-A0A7V3RJU4-F1
#
_entry.id   AF-A0A7V3RJU4-F1
#
_cell.length_a   1.000
_cell.length_b   1.000
_cell.length_c   1.000
_cell.angle_alpha   90.00
_cell.angle_beta   90.00
_cell.angle_gamma   90.00
#
_symmetry.space_group_name_H-M   'P 1'
#
loop_
_entity.id
_entity.type
_entity.pdbx_description
1 polymer ?
#
loop_
_entity_poly.entity_id
_entity_poly.type
_entity_poly.pdbx_seq_one_letter_code
_entity_poly.pdbx_strand_id
1 'polypeptide(L)' 'MKICISCGKQAKSYTEFKGPNGEKIVRCKHCKEVGIPYKTETGFEGP' A
#
# COMPACT_ATOMS: atom_id res chain seq x y z
N MET A 1 12.82 -5.44 -2.95
CA MET A 1 11.56 -5.27 -3.70
C MET A 1 10.43 -5.69 -2.79
N LYS A 2 9.30 -4.98 -2.82
CA LYS A 2 8.14 -5.30 -1.98
C LYS A 2 6.87 -5.35 -2.82
N ILE A 3 5.86 -6.06 -2.34
CA ILE A 3 4.58 -6.22 -3.01
C ILE A 3 3.67 -5.06 -2.58
N CYS A 4 3.11 -4.34 -3.55
CA CYS A 4 2.15 -3.27 -3.28
C CYS A 4 0.82 -3.86 -2.81
N ILE A 5 0.29 -3.38 -1.70
CA ILE A 5 -1.01 -3.83 -1.17
C ILE A 5 -2.19 -3.44 -2.07
N SER A 6 -2.09 -2.34 -2.82
CA SER A 6 -3.17 -1.87 -3.70
C SER A 6 -3.31 -2.69 -4.98
N CYS A 7 -2.19 -3.15 -5.57
CA CYS A 7 -2.20 -3.76 -6.91
C CYS A 7 -1.50 -5.11 -7.01
N GLY A 8 -0.93 -5.62 -5.91
CA GLY A 8 -0.23 -6.91 -5.87
C GLY A 8 1.07 -6.98 -6.68
N LYS A 9 1.49 -5.89 -7.35
CA LYS A 9 2.73 -5.86 -8.15
C LYS A 9 3.95 -5.68 -7.26
N GLN A 10 5.04 -6.39 -7.58
CA GLN A 10 6.35 -6.09 -7.00
C GLN A 10 6.87 -4.77 -7.54
N ALA A 11 7.25 -3.87 -6.63
CA ALA A 11 7.85 -2.59 -6.97
C ALA A 11 9.26 -2.48 -6.38
N LYS A 12 10.17 -1.88 -7.17
CA LYS A 12 11.49 -1.42 -6.67
C LYS A 12 11.34 -0.11 -5.88
N SER A 13 10.45 0.78 -6.33
CA SER A 13 10.13 2.05 -5.67
C SER A 13 8.76 2.00 -5.01
N TYR A 14 8.77 2.06 -3.68
CA TYR A 14 7.57 1.95 -2.83
C TYR A 14 7.72 2.85 -1.60
N THR A 15 6.59 3.18 -0.99
CA THR A 15 6.51 3.83 0.32
C THR A 15 5.98 2.82 1.33
N GLU A 16 6.64 2.74 2.49
CA GLU A 16 6.19 1.96 3.63
C GLU A 16 5.72 2.91 4.73
N PHE A 17 4.56 2.63 5.31
CA PHE A 17 4.03 3.39 6.44
C PHE A 17 3.18 2.48 7.33
N LYS A 18 2.94 2.90 8.57
CA LYS A 18 2.07 2.18 9.49
C LYS A 18 0.63 2.59 9.26
N GLY A 19 -0.25 1.61 9.14
CA GLY A 19 -1.69 1.80 9.12
C GLY A 19 -2.24 2.19 10.49
N PRO A 20 -3.52 2.55 10.56
CA PRO A 20 -4.20 2.91 11.81
C PRO A 20 -4.15 1.77 12.85
N ASN A 21 -4.10 0.52 12.40
CA ASN A 21 -4.02 -0.67 13.26
C ASN A 21 -2.58 -1.17 13.48
N GLY A 22 -1.56 -0.37 13.15
CA GLY A 22 -0.15 -0.75 13.30
C GLY A 22 0.40 -1.68 12.21
N GLU A 23 -0.43 -2.06 11.24
CA GLU A 23 -0.07 -2.89 10.09
C GLU A 23 0.94 -2.16 9.19
N LYS A 24 1.90 -2.90 8.62
CA LYS A 24 2.84 -2.32 7.66
C LYS A 24 2.21 -2.29 6.28
N ILE A 25 1.93 -1.09 5.79
CA ILE A 25 1.36 -0.87 4.47
C ILE A 25 2.49 -0.55 3.50
N VAL A 26 2.55 -1.29 2.39
CA VAL A 26 3.49 -1.07 1.30
C VAL A 26 2.71 -0.60 0.07
N ARG A 27 2.98 0.62 -0.40
CA ARG A 27 2.39 1.12 -1.66
C ARG A 27 3.44 1.46 -2.69
N CYS A 28 3.27 0.98 -3.91
CA CYS A 28 4.13 1.38 -5.01
C CYS A 28 3.88 2.85 -5.39
N LYS A 29 4.89 3.49 -5.98
CA LYS A 29 4.80 4.89 -6.39
C LYS A 29 3.59 5.15 -7.31
N HIS A 30 3.36 4.26 -8.28
CA HIS A 30 2.25 4.37 -9.23
C HIS A 30 0.87 4.38 -8.56
N CYS A 31 0.58 3.43 -7.65
CA CYS A 31 -0.71 3.39 -6.96
C CYS A 31 -0.92 4.63 -6.08
N LYS A 32 0.17 5.17 -5.51
CA LYS A 32 0.13 6.41 -4.73
C LYS A 32 -0.13 7.63 -5.60
N GLU A 33 0.51 7.72 -6.78
CA GLU A 33 0.34 8.84 -7.73
C GLU A 33 -1.05 8.85 -8.37
N VAL A 34 -1.62 7.68 -8.66
CA VAL A 34 -2.96 7.55 -9.25
C VAL A 34 -4.06 7.59 -8.18
N GLY A 35 -3.71 7.50 -6.89
CA GLY A 35 -4.70 7.50 -5.80
C GLY A 35 -5.50 6.21 -5.71
N ILE A 36 -4.91 5.07 -6.08
CA ILE A 36 -5.58 3.76 -6.01
C ILE A 36 -5.70 3.35 -4.53
N PRO A 37 -6.91 3.18 -3.99
CA PRO A 37 -7.09 2.86 -2.59
C PRO A 37 -6.36 1.56 -2.21
N TYR A 38 -6.00 1.44 -0.94
CA TYR A 38 -5.44 0.22 -0.38
C TYR A 38 -6.36 -0.30 0.70
N LYS A 39 -6.40 -1.62 0.84
CA LYS A 39 -7.14 -2.31 1.89
C LYS A 39 -6.18 -3.07 2.79
N THR A 40 -6.24 -2.81 4.09
CA THR A 40 -5.45 -3.56 5.07
C THR A 40 -6.13 -4.88 5.44
N GLU A 41 -5.40 -5.77 6.12
CA GLU A 41 -5.94 -7.08 6.51
C GLU A 41 -7.06 -6.95 7.55
N THR A 42 -6.98 -5.90 8.37
CA THR A 42 -8.06 -5.50 9.30
C THR A 42 -9.29 -4.90 8.62
N GLY A 43 -9.27 -4.72 7.30
CA GLY A 43 -10.40 -4.20 6.52
C GLY A 43 -10.47 -2.68 6.42
N PHE A 44 -9.45 -1.95 6.89
CA PHE A 44 -9.38 -0.50 6.70
C PHE A 44 -9.05 -0.17 5.24
N GLU A 45 -9.85 0.70 4.64
CA GLU A 45 -9.64 1.18 3.28
C GLU A 45 -9.14 2.63 3.31
N GLY A 46 -7.92 2.84 2.85
CA GLY A 46 -7.30 4.15 2.76
C GLY A 46 -7.07 4.58 1.32
N PRO A 47 -6.92 5.90 1.06
CA PRO A 47 -6.58 6.43 -0.26
C PRO A 47 -5.16 6.05 -0.67
#